data_AF-A0A351BKE7-F1
#
_entry.id   AF-A0A351BKE7-F1
#
_cell.length_a   1.000
_cell.length_b   1.000
_cell.length_c   1.000
_cell.angle_alpha   90.00
_cell.angle_beta   90.00
_cell.angle_gamma   90.00
#
_symmetry.space_group_name_H-M   'P 1'
#
loop_
_entity.id
_entity.type
_entity.pdbx_description
1 polymer ?
#
loop_
_entity_poly.entity_id
_entity_poly.type
_entity_poly.pdbx_seq_one_letter_code
_entity_poly.pdbx_strand_id
1 'polypeptide(L)'
;MLTLNSEERRALRARAHSLNPVVAISQNGLSDPVVREIDASLAAHELIKIRVHNDDRDTRESFLASLCERLAAAPVQHIGKLLVLWRPRPEKPQTPGRARLRRNAPHRSKRSFQGSAGS
;
A
#
# COMPACT_ATOMS: atom_id res chain seq x y z
N MET A 1 -14.07 12.44 3.20
CA MET A 1 -12.65 12.10 2.98
C MET A 1 -11.94 12.05 4.33
N LEU A 2 -11.11 11.05 4.56
CA LEU A 2 -10.32 10.95 5.80
C LEU A 2 -9.03 11.77 5.68
N THR A 3 -8.70 12.51 6.73
CA THR A 3 -7.49 13.35 6.79
C THR A 3 -6.44 12.67 7.66
N LEU A 4 -5.25 12.46 7.08
CA LEU A 4 -4.09 11.88 7.77
C LEU A 4 -3.11 12.97 8.16
N ASN A 5 -2.59 12.90 9.39
CA ASN A 5 -1.48 13.74 9.82
C ASN A 5 -0.17 13.33 9.10
N SER A 6 0.86 14.17 9.23
CA SER A 6 2.14 13.95 8.53
C SER A 6 2.85 12.67 8.95
N GLU A 7 2.77 12.29 10.22
CA GLU A 7 3.42 11.10 10.78
C GLU A 7 2.73 9.81 10.32
N GLU A 8 1.41 9.76 10.42
CA GLU A 8 0.56 8.67 9.93
C GLU A 8 0.78 8.45 8.45
N ARG A 9 0.77 9.54 7.66
CA ARG A 9 0.99 9.45 6.22
C ARG A 9 2.37 8.91 5.90
N ARG A 10 3.41 9.32 6.62
CA ARG A 10 4.78 8.79 6.46
C ARG A 10 4.85 7.30 6.79
N ALA A 11 4.22 6.87 7.89
CA ALA A 11 4.16 5.46 8.28
C ALA A 11 3.43 4.61 7.23
N LEU A 12 2.28 5.09 6.72
CA LEU A 12 1.51 4.40 5.68
C LEU A 12 2.26 4.34 4.35
N ARG A 13 3.00 5.39 3.97
CA ARG A 13 3.87 5.37 2.78
C ARG A 13 4.96 4.30 2.88
N ALA A 14 5.63 4.20 4.03
CA ALA A 14 6.64 3.19 4.25
C ALA A 14 6.06 1.77 4.13
N ARG A 15 4.86 1.54 4.68
CA ARG A 15 4.13 0.27 4.53
C ARG A 15 3.72 0.00 3.09
N ALA A 16 3.27 1.01 2.34
CA ALA A 16 2.79 0.86 0.96
C ALA A 16 3.92 0.60 -0.05
N HIS A 17 5.15 1.00 0.25
CA HIS A 17 6.28 0.85 -0.67
C HIS A 17 6.48 -0.61 -1.10
N SER A 18 6.41 -1.55 -0.14
CA SER A 18 6.59 -2.99 -0.36
C SER A 18 5.35 -3.73 -0.86
N LEU A 19 4.18 -3.06 -0.94
CA LEU A 19 2.95 -3.67 -1.43
C LEU A 19 2.93 -3.75 -2.96
N ASN A 20 2.45 -4.87 -3.48
CA ASN A 20 2.08 -4.96 -4.89
C ASN A 20 0.69 -4.35 -5.12
N PRO A 21 0.42 -3.79 -6.31
CA PRO A 21 -0.92 -3.36 -6.65
C PRO A 21 -1.89 -4.54 -6.61
N VAL A 22 -3.01 -4.39 -5.90
CA VAL A 22 -4.03 -5.45 -5.77
C VAL A 22 -5.19 -5.25 -6.72
N VAL A 23 -5.42 -4.00 -7.16
CA VAL A 23 -6.47 -3.65 -8.13
C VAL A 23 -5.86 -2.79 -9.24
N ALA A 24 -6.41 -2.90 -10.45
CA ALA A 24 -6.03 -2.08 -11.60
C ALA A 24 -7.25 -1.38 -12.22
N ILE A 25 -7.10 -0.10 -12.56
CA ILE A 25 -8.06 0.71 -13.32
C ILE A 25 -7.60 0.70 -14.78
N SER A 26 -8.43 0.17 -15.67
CA SER A 26 -8.20 0.14 -17.12
C SER A 26 -8.23 1.55 -17.73
N GLN A 27 -7.84 1.66 -19.01
CA GLN A 27 -7.91 2.93 -19.75
C GLN A 27 -9.34 3.49 -19.88
N ASN A 28 -10.35 2.61 -19.82
CA ASN A 28 -11.76 2.97 -19.81
C ASN A 28 -12.19 3.75 -18.55
N GLY A 29 -11.32 3.86 -17.54
CA GLY A 29 -11.53 4.68 -16.35
C GLY A 29 -12.21 3.95 -15.19
N LEU A 30 -12.76 4.74 -14.26
CA LEU A 30 -13.43 4.26 -13.05
C LEU A 30 -14.84 3.75 -13.36
N SER A 31 -15.02 2.43 -13.32
CA SER A 31 -16.33 1.78 -13.41
C SER A 31 -16.81 1.29 -12.04
N ASP A 32 -18.12 1.10 -11.89
CA ASP A 32 -18.69 0.63 -10.62
C ASP A 32 -18.17 -0.75 -10.15
N PRO A 33 -17.94 -1.74 -11.03
CA PRO A 33 -17.30 -2.99 -10.63
C PRO A 33 -15.92 -2.77 -10.01
N VAL A 34 -15.11 -1.89 -10.61
CA VAL A 34 -13.77 -1.57 -10.10
C VAL A 34 -13.85 -0.87 -8.75
N VAL A 35 -14.80 0.05 -8.56
CA VAL A 35 -15.00 0.73 -7.27
C VAL A 35 -15.39 -0.27 -6.19
N ARG A 36 -16.26 -1.23 -6.49
CA ARG A 36 -16.66 -2.30 -5.55
C ARG A 36 -15.47 -3.19 -5.18
N GLU A 37 -14.60 -3.51 -6.14
CA GLU A 37 -13.39 -4.28 -5.88
C GLU A 37 -12.38 -3.52 -5.01
N ILE A 38 -12.23 -2.21 -5.25
CA ILE A 38 -11.41 -1.33 -4.42
C ILE A 38 -11.97 -1.27 -2.99
N ASP A 39 -13.28 -1.14 -2.83
CA ASP A 39 -13.93 -1.13 -1.50
C ASP A 39 -13.71 -2.44 -0.74
N ALA A 40 -13.90 -3.59 -1.39
CA ALA A 40 -13.64 -4.90 -0.82
C ALA A 40 -12.17 -5.07 -0.41
N SER A 41 -11.25 -4.59 -1.26
CA SER A 41 -9.82 -4.63 -1.00
C SER A 41 -9.43 -3.72 0.18
N LEU A 42 -10.01 -2.53 0.29
CA LEU A 42 -9.82 -1.63 1.43
C LEU A 42 -10.37 -2.25 2.72
N ALA A 43 -11.54 -2.90 2.69
CA ALA A 43 -12.08 -3.60 3.85
C ALA A 43 -11.17 -4.75 4.31
N ALA A 44 -10.56 -5.48 3.37
CA ALA A 44 -9.71 -6.63 3.65
C ALA A 44 -8.29 -6.23 4.10
N HIS A 45 -7.69 -5.19 3.53
CA HIS A 45 -6.27 -4.87 3.70
C HIS A 45 -5.98 -3.53 4.37
N GLU A 46 -6.98 -2.66 4.50
CA GLU A 46 -6.90 -1.27 5.01
C GLU A 46 -6.07 -0.34 4.14
N LEU A 47 -4.87 -0.76 3.75
CA LEU A 47 -3.93 -0.05 2.89
C LEU A 47 -3.76 -0.83 1.58
N ILE A 48 -4.06 -0.19 0.45
CA ILE A 48 -3.93 -0.82 -0.86
C ILE A 48 -3.18 0.07 -1.84
N LYS A 49 -2.58 -0.58 -2.84
CA LYS A 49 -1.97 0.07 -3.99
C LYS A 49 -2.81 -0.28 -5.22
N ILE A 50 -3.14 0.72 -6.02
CA ILE A 50 -3.97 0.59 -7.22
C ILE A 50 -3.13 1.03 -8.40
N ARG A 51 -3.15 0.26 -9.48
CA ARG A 51 -2.49 0.61 -10.74
C ARG A 51 -3.48 1.28 -11.67
N VAL A 52 -3.14 2.41 -12.26
CA VAL A 52 -3.98 3.11 -13.23
C VAL A 52 -3.32 3.07 -14.59
N HIS A 53 -4.01 2.49 -15.57
CA HIS A 53 -3.50 2.35 -16.94
C HIS A 53 -3.75 3.58 -17.82
N ASN A 54 -4.22 4.69 -17.23
CA ASN A 54 -4.37 5.98 -17.89
C ASN A 54 -3.09 6.84 -17.76
N ASP A 55 -2.64 7.42 -18.86
CA ASP A 55 -1.44 8.26 -18.97
C ASP A 55 -1.66 9.70 -18.54
N ASP A 56 -2.89 10.20 -18.54
CA ASP A 56 -3.21 11.54 -18.07
C ASP A 56 -3.12 11.66 -16.55
N ARG A 57 -2.36 12.67 -16.09
CA ARG A 57 -2.13 12.91 -14.67
C ARG A 57 -3.37 13.47 -13.98
N ASP A 58 -4.06 14.40 -14.62
CA ASP A 58 -5.20 15.08 -14.03
C ASP A 58 -6.36 14.11 -13.81
N THR A 59 -6.58 13.21 -14.78
CA THR A 59 -7.51 12.09 -14.63
C THR A 59 -7.16 11.18 -13.44
N ARG A 60 -5.87 10.86 -13.22
CA ARG A 60 -5.45 10.03 -12.06
C ARG A 60 -5.70 10.74 -10.73
N GLU A 61 -5.48 12.04 -10.66
CA GLU A 61 -5.76 12.85 -9.46
C GLU A 61 -7.26 12.94 -9.20
N SER A 62 -8.08 13.12 -10.25
CA SER A 62 -9.54 13.07 -10.17
C SER A 62 -10.07 11.71 -9.69
N PHE A 63 -9.49 10.62 -10.18
CA PHE A 63 -9.82 9.26 -9.72
C PHE A 63 -9.50 9.06 -8.25
N LEU A 64 -8.34 9.55 -7.80
CA LEU A 64 -7.94 9.48 -6.40
C LEU A 64 -8.94 10.24 -5.50
N ALA A 65 -9.27 11.48 -5.87
CA ALA A 65 -10.24 12.30 -5.13
C ALA A 65 -11.61 11.62 -5.07
N SER A 66 -12.13 11.18 -6.22
CA SER A 66 -13.41 10.49 -6.34
C SER A 66 -13.48 9.22 -5.48
N LEU A 67 -12.42 8.42 -5.45
CA LEU A 67 -12.35 7.22 -4.60
C LEU A 67 -12.31 7.58 -3.11
N CYS A 68 -11.57 8.62 -2.73
CA CYS A 68 -11.50 9.06 -1.34
C CYS A 68 -12.85 9.59 -0.82
N GLU A 69 -13.61 10.27 -1.68
CA GLU A 69 -14.96 10.75 -1.37
C GLU A 69 -15.95 9.59 -1.27
N ARG A 70 -16.02 8.73 -2.29
CA ARG A 70 -16.99 7.63 -2.37
C ARG A 70 -16.78 6.56 -1.29
N LEU A 71 -15.53 6.24 -0.96
CA LEU A 71 -15.19 5.11 -0.09
C LEU A 71 -14.81 5.54 1.34
N ALA A 72 -14.93 6.83 1.64
CA ALA A 72 -14.46 7.44 2.88
C ALA A 72 -13.01 7.02 3.21
N ALA A 73 -12.14 7.06 2.21
CA ALA A 73 -10.73 6.70 2.31
C ALA A 73 -9.84 7.96 2.39
N ALA A 74 -8.60 7.76 2.81
CA ALA A 74 -7.55 8.77 2.82
C ALA A 74 -6.54 8.52 1.69
N PRO A 75 -6.11 9.56 0.95
CA PRO A 75 -5.02 9.44 0.01
C PRO A 75 -3.70 9.46 0.78
N VAL A 76 -2.87 8.45 0.55
CA VAL A 76 -1.56 8.34 1.20
C VAL A 76 -0.47 8.90 0.27
N GLN A 77 -0.51 8.46 -0.99
CA GLN A 77 0.50 8.81 -1.99
C GLN A 77 0.00 8.59 -3.41
N HIS A 78 0.49 9.40 -4.33
CA HIS A 78 0.38 9.23 -5.78
C HIS A 78 1.79 9.11 -6.35
N ILE A 79 2.08 8.01 -7.06
CA ILE A 79 3.40 7.71 -7.63
C ILE A 79 3.22 7.31 -9.09
N GLY A 80 3.30 8.28 -10.00
CA GLY A 80 3.11 8.02 -11.43
C GLY A 80 1.75 7.37 -11.71
N LYS A 81 1.76 6.11 -12.15
CA LYS A 81 0.58 5.29 -12.43
C LYS A 81 0.04 4.51 -11.22
N LEU A 82 0.58 4.74 -10.03
CA LEU A 82 0.19 4.04 -8.80
C LEU A 82 -0.49 5.01 -7.83
N LEU A 83 -1.65 4.60 -7.32
CA LEU A 83 -2.39 5.28 -6.28
C LEU A 83 -2.34 4.47 -4.99
N VAL A 84 -2.12 5.12 -3.85
CA VAL A 84 -2.12 4.48 -2.54
C VAL A 84 -3.23 5.09 -1.70
N LEU A 85 -4.17 4.23 -1.29
CA LEU A 85 -5.32 4.60 -0.48
C LEU A 85 -5.31 3.81 0.83
N TRP A 86 -5.80 4.47 1.89
CA TRP A 86 -5.97 3.85 3.19
C TRP A 86 -7.36 4.11 3.77
N ARG A 87 -7.93 3.11 4.42
CA ARG A 87 -9.16 3.21 5.22
C ARG A 87 -9.03 2.35 6.48
N PRO A 88 -9.40 2.86 7.68
CA PRO A 88 -9.47 2.02 8.86
C PRO A 88 -10.56 0.95 8.69
N ARG A 89 -10.33 -0.26 9.18
CA ARG A 89 -11.38 -1.28 9.20
C ARG A 89 -12.56 -0.80 10.04
N PRO A 90 -13.81 -0.96 9.58
CA PRO A 90 -14.94 -0.87 10.48
C PRO A 90 -14.76 -1.93 11.56
N GLU A 91 -14.99 -1.57 12.82
CA GLU A 91 -14.85 -2.42 13.99
C GLU A 91 -15.71 -3.68 13.82
N LYS A 92 -15.12 -4.74 13.26
CA LYS A 92 -15.64 -6.10 13.34
C LYS A 92 -14.89 -6.77 14.48
N PRO A 93 -15.57 -7.52 15.36
CA PRO A 93 -14.93 -8.21 16.48
C PRO A 93 -13.81 -9.09 15.93
N GLN A 94 -12.58 -8.73 16.28
CA GLN A 94 -11.39 -9.38 15.78
C GLN A 94 -11.32 -10.77 16.38
N THR A 95 -11.45 -11.81 15.56
CA THR A 95 -10.76 -13.07 15.86
C THR A 95 -9.27 -12.80 15.66
N PRO A 96 -8.41 -12.98 16.67
CA PRO A 96 -6.99 -12.66 16.58
C PRO A 96 -6.29 -13.64 15.62
N GLY A 97 -6.23 -13.27 14.35
CA GLY A 97 -5.67 -14.09 13.27
C GLY A 97 -4.36 -13.52 12.73
N ARG A 98 -3.25 -14.01 13.28
CA ARG A 98 -1.88 -14.00 12.71
C ARG A 98 -1.18 -12.64 12.56
N ALA A 99 -0.43 -12.31 13.61
CA ALA A 99 0.91 -11.74 13.45
C ALA A 99 1.69 -12.54 12.40
N ARG A 100 2.11 -11.89 11.31
CA ARG A 100 3.11 -12.46 10.39
C ARG A 100 4.42 -11.72 10.56
N LEU A 101 5.26 -12.33 11.39
CA LEU A 101 6.70 -12.10 11.49
C LEU A 101 7.34 -11.88 10.11
N ARG A 102 8.06 -10.77 9.95
CA ARG A 102 9.32 -10.79 9.23
C ARG A 102 10.41 -10.25 10.14
N ARG A 103 11.05 -11.19 10.84
CA ARG A 103 12.35 -11.01 11.50
C ARG A 103 13.33 -10.46 10.46
N ASN A 104 13.87 -9.27 10.70
CA ASN A 104 15.06 -8.82 10.02
C ASN A 104 16.24 -9.56 10.66
N ALA A 105 16.67 -10.68 10.06
CA ALA A 105 17.89 -11.36 10.48
C ALA A 105 19.09 -10.61 9.88
N PRO A 106 20.09 -10.18 10.67
CA PRO A 106 21.29 -9.58 10.11
C PRO A 106 22.09 -10.64 9.35
N HIS A 107 22.39 -10.37 8.07
CA HIS A 107 23.27 -11.20 7.25
C HIS A 107 24.71 -11.05 7.77
N ARG A 108 25.13 -11.95 8.66
CA ARG A 108 26.51 -12.05 9.14
C ARG A 108 27.40 -12.58 8.00
N SER A 109 28.16 -11.71 7.31
CA SER A 109 29.25 -12.17 6.45
C SER A 109 30.41 -12.64 7.33
N LYS A 110 30.58 -13.95 7.46
CA LYS A 110 31.77 -14.56 8.05
C LYS A 110 32.70 -14.96 6.91
N ARG A 111 33.82 -14.26 6.73
CA ARG A 111 35.05 -14.91 6.28
C ARG A 111 36.22 -14.31 7.03
N SER A 112 36.75 -15.16 7.88
CA SER A 112 37.79 -14.92 8.85
C SER A 112 39.15 -14.90 8.17
N PHE A 113 40.02 -14.05 8.70
CA PHE A 113 41.47 -14.23 8.77
C PHE A 113 41.89 -15.70 8.91
N GLN A 114 42.92 -16.10 8.16
CA GLN A 114 43.74 -17.28 8.47
C GLN A 114 45.17 -16.79 8.66
N GLY A 115 45.70 -16.94 9.87
CA GLY A 115 47.07 -16.60 10.24
C GLY A 115 47.99 -17.83 10.25
N SER A 116 49.21 -17.61 9.75
CA SER A 116 50.54 -18.05 10.24
C SER A 116 50.79 -19.44 10.86
N ALA A 117 51.73 -20.19 10.26
CA ALA A 117 52.88 -20.91 10.86
C ALA A 117 53.76 -21.37 9.66
N GLY A 118 55.10 -21.28 9.60
CA GLY A 118 56.09 -21.54 10.64
C GLY A 118 56.75 -22.90 10.36
N SER A 119 57.81 -22.92 9.54
CA SER A 119 58.97 -23.85 9.57
C SER A 119 60.05 -23.27 8.67
#